data_AF-X1E978-F1
#
_entry.id   AF-X1E978-F1
#
_cell.length_a   1.000
_cell.length_b   1.000
_cell.length_c   1.000
_cell.angle_alpha   90.00
_cell.angle_beta   90.00
_cell.angle_gamma   90.00
#
_symmetry.space_group_name_H-M   'P 1'
#
loop_
_entity.id
_entity.type
_entity.pdbx_description
1 polymer ?
#
loop_
_entity_poly.entity_id
_entity_poly.type
_entity_poly.pdbx_seq_one_letter_code
_entity_poly.pdbx_strand_id
1 'polypeptide(L)'
;MPKYNLEALGDEEFERLSQSLTQQIIGPGAKVYGMGRDGSREATFHGKAPYPSKEEQWEGSWIFQAKFHNVQQIGIIWEVNFT
;
A
#
# COMPACT_ATOMS: atom_id res chain seq x y z
N MET A 1 19.32 13.67 -9.68
CA MET A 1 18.07 12.88 -9.75
C MET A 1 16.92 13.85 -9.75
N PRO A 2 15.92 13.73 -10.65
CA PRO A 2 14.74 14.58 -10.58
C PRO A 2 14.02 14.34 -9.24
N LYS A 3 13.60 15.42 -8.58
CA LYS A 3 12.84 15.36 -7.33
C LYS A 3 11.38 15.13 -7.70
N TYR A 4 10.90 13.90 -7.57
CA TYR A 4 9.48 13.58 -7.79
C TYR A 4 8.64 14.20 -6.68
N ASN A 5 7.58 14.91 -7.05
CA ASN A 5 6.62 15.46 -6.09
C ASN A 5 5.63 14.37 -5.65
N LEU A 6 6.09 13.45 -4.80
CA LEU A 6 5.26 12.36 -4.28
C LEU A 6 4.11 12.86 -3.39
N GLU A 7 4.16 14.10 -2.91
CA GLU A 7 3.06 14.72 -2.16
C GLU A 7 1.85 15.05 -3.04
N ALA A 8 2.07 15.23 -4.35
CA ALA A 8 1.01 15.50 -5.32
C ALA A 8 0.51 14.25 -6.06
N LEU A 9 0.93 13.05 -5.62
CA LEU A 9 0.55 11.78 -6.25
C LEU A 9 -0.98 11.58 -6.18
N GLY A 10 -1.60 11.94 -5.05
CA GLY A 10 -2.99 11.61 -4.78
C GLY A 10 -3.15 10.16 -4.34
N ASP A 11 -4.36 9.79 -3.95
CA ASP A 11 -4.74 8.45 -3.48
C ASP A 11 -4.68 7.40 -4.60
N GLU A 12 -5.24 7.68 -5.77
CA GLU A 12 -5.26 6.70 -6.88
C GLU A 12 -3.85 6.32 -7.34
N GLU A 13 -2.99 7.31 -7.62
CA GLU A 13 -1.63 7.02 -8.10
C GLU A 13 -0.75 6.44 -6.97
N PHE A 14 -1.05 6.73 -5.70
CA PHE A 14 -0.41 6.07 -4.56
C PHE A 14 -0.75 4.57 -4.48
N GLU A 15 -2.01 4.22 -4.72
CA GLU A 15 -2.42 2.81 -4.78
C GLU A 15 -1.73 2.09 -5.95
N ARG A 16 -1.73 2.70 -7.14
CA ARG A 16 -1.04 2.14 -8.33
C ARG A 16 0.45 1.96 -8.09
N LEU A 17 1.11 2.93 -7.45
CA LEU A 17 2.52 2.84 -7.09
C LEU A 17 2.76 1.67 -6.12
N SER A 18 1.96 1.58 -5.06
CA SER A 18 2.08 0.53 -4.04
C SER A 18 1.92 -0.87 -4.66
N GLN A 19 0.92 -1.06 -5.52
CA GLN A 19 0.69 -2.30 -6.27
C GLN A 19 1.88 -2.64 -7.18
N SER A 20 2.39 -1.65 -7.91
CA SER A 20 3.53 -1.81 -8.82
C SER A 20 4.78 -2.25 -8.07
N LEU A 21 5.04 -1.66 -6.91
CA LEU A 21 6.17 -2.04 -6.04
C LEU A 21 6.01 -3.46 -5.51
N THR A 22 4.81 -3.87 -5.08
CA THR A 22 4.57 -5.26 -4.66
C THR A 22 4.86 -6.24 -5.79
N GLN A 23 4.37 -5.98 -7.01
CA GLN A 23 4.65 -6.83 -8.16
C GLN A 23 6.13 -6.85 -8.53
N GLN A 24 6.82 -5.72 -8.41
CA GLN A 24 8.26 -5.63 -8.70
C GLN A 24 9.11 -6.41 -7.70
N ILE A 25 8.78 -6.36 -6.41
CA ILE A 25 9.59 -6.96 -5.33
C ILE A 25 9.24 -8.44 -5.15
N ILE A 26 7.94 -8.77 -5.12
CA ILE A 26 7.46 -10.12 -4.83
C ILE A 26 7.35 -10.95 -6.11
N GLY A 27 7.08 -10.30 -7.25
CA GLY A 27 6.92 -10.93 -8.55
C GLY A 27 5.46 -11.06 -9.00
N PRO A 28 5.23 -11.62 -10.20
CA PRO A 28 3.92 -11.68 -10.84
C PRO A 28 2.90 -12.58 -10.13
N GLY A 29 3.31 -13.37 -9.13
CA GLY A 29 2.41 -14.18 -8.31
C GLY A 29 1.62 -13.38 -7.27
N ALA A 30 1.99 -12.12 -7.02
CA ALA A 30 1.24 -11.25 -6.12
C ALA A 30 -0.09 -10.82 -6.77
N LYS A 31 -1.20 -11.14 -6.11
CA LYS A 31 -2.54 -10.73 -6.53
C LYS A 31 -2.82 -9.33 -6.00
N VAL A 32 -2.81 -8.35 -6.89
CA VAL A 32 -3.22 -6.97 -6.59
C VAL A 32 -4.75 -6.83 -6.64
N TYR A 33 -5.30 -6.00 -5.78
CA TYR A 33 -6.73 -5.65 -5.77
C TYR A 33 -6.87 -4.18 -6.14
N GLY A 34 -7.80 -3.86 -7.05
CA GLY A 34 -8.15 -2.47 -7.35
C GLY A 34 -9.03 -1.86 -6.26
N MET A 35 -9.45 -0.61 -6.46
CA MET A 35 -10.41 0.10 -5.58
C MET A 35 -11.68 -0.73 -5.39
N GLY A 36 -11.70 -1.53 -4.32
CA GLY A 36 -12.87 -2.26 -3.87
C GLY A 36 -13.67 -1.39 -2.91
N ARG A 37 -14.97 -1.65 -2.81
CA ARG A 37 -15.90 -0.95 -1.90
C ARG A 37 -15.43 -0.91 -0.44
N ASP A 38 -14.55 -1.84 -0.06
CA ASP A 38 -14.03 -2.03 1.28
C ASP A 38 -12.59 -1.47 1.49
N GLY A 39 -11.94 -0.92 0.45
CA GLY A 39 -10.74 -0.05 0.52
C GLY A 39 -9.53 -0.50 1.36
N SER A 40 -9.39 -1.81 1.65
CA SER A 40 -8.53 -2.25 2.77
C SER A 40 -7.40 -3.21 2.41
N ARG A 41 -7.25 -3.64 1.15
CA ARG A 41 -6.21 -4.62 0.76
C ARG A 41 -5.62 -4.28 -0.59
N GLU A 42 -4.32 -4.00 -0.64
CA GLU A 42 -3.63 -3.66 -1.89
C GLU A 42 -3.22 -4.92 -2.64
N ALA A 43 -2.68 -5.92 -1.94
CA ALA A 43 -2.30 -7.19 -2.55
C ALA A 43 -2.22 -8.36 -1.56
N THR A 44 -2.27 -9.58 -2.09
CA THR A 44 -1.89 -10.80 -1.35
C THR A 44 -0.93 -11.64 -2.15
N PHE A 45 -0.14 -12.45 -1.46
CA PHE A 45 0.74 -13.44 -2.08
C PHE A 45 0.76 -14.70 -1.22
N HIS A 46 0.82 -15.87 -1.85
CA HIS A 46 1.03 -17.13 -1.17
C HIS A 46 2.19 -17.88 -1.83
N GLY A 47 3.20 -18.21 -1.03
CA GLY A 47 4.39 -18.91 -1.48
C GLY A 47 5.66 -18.25 -0.96
N LYS A 48 6.76 -18.53 -1.66
CA LYS A 48 8.10 -18.07 -1.32
C LYS A 48 8.51 -16.92 -2.22
N ALA A 49 9.01 -15.84 -1.62
CA ALA A 49 9.45 -14.64 -2.34
C ALA A 49 10.94 -14.34 -2.06
N PRO A 50 11.66 -13.68 -2.98
CA PRO A 50 13.05 -13.25 -2.78
C PRO A 50 13.13 -12.03 -1.83
N TYR A 51 12.50 -12.14 -0.66
CA TYR A 51 12.40 -11.09 0.35
C TYR A 51 12.65 -11.67 1.75
N PRO A 52 13.41 -10.98 2.62
CA PRO A 52 14.04 -9.66 2.40
C PRO A 52 15.26 -9.69 1.48
N SER A 53 15.86 -10.85 1.19
CA SER A 53 16.96 -10.97 0.23
C SER A 53 16.89 -12.26 -0.58
N LYS A 54 17.89 -12.51 -1.45
CA LYS A 54 17.95 -13.76 -2.22
C LYS A 54 18.38 -14.94 -1.36
N GLU A 55 19.16 -14.66 -0.32
CA GLU A 55 19.72 -15.61 0.64
C GLU A 55 18.72 -15.93 1.75
N GLU A 56 17.94 -14.93 2.19
CA GLU A 56 16.87 -15.08 3.17
C GLU A 56 15.52 -14.81 2.50
N GLN A 57 14.82 -15.91 2.20
CA GLN A 57 13.54 -15.89 1.51
C GLN A 57 12.44 -16.37 2.43
N TRP A 58 11.45 -15.51 2.64
CA TRP A 58 10.27 -15.84 3.41
C TRP A 58 9.27 -16.64 2.58
N GLU A 59 8.59 -17.57 3.25
CA GLU A 59 7.56 -18.44 2.68
C GLU A 59 6.29 -18.38 3.52
N GLY A 60 5.13 -18.30 2.87
CA GLY A 60 3.84 -18.33 3.55
C GLY A 60 2.78 -17.47 2.86
N SER A 61 1.80 -17.01 3.64
CA SER A 61 0.74 -16.11 3.20
C SER A 61 1.06 -14.68 3.59
N TRP A 62 0.99 -13.78 2.62
CA TRP A 62 1.36 -12.38 2.75
C TRP A 62 0.14 -11.51 2.45
N ILE A 63 -0.02 -10.47 3.27
CA ILE A 63 -1.03 -9.45 3.10
C ILE A 63 -0.29 -8.12 3.03
N PHE A 64 -0.45 -7.42 1.92
CA PHE A 64 0.15 -6.10 1.72
C PHE A 64 -0.92 -5.04 1.97
N GLN A 65 -0.62 -4.13 2.88
CA GLN A 65 -1.48 -2.98 3.17
C GLN A 65 -0.69 -1.67 3.11
N ALA A 66 -1.19 -0.69 2.36
CA ALA A 66 -0.66 0.66 2.26
C ALA A 66 -1.79 1.68 2.40
N LYS A 67 -1.57 2.74 3.17
CA LYS A 67 -2.59 3.77 3.43
C LYS A 67 -2.08 5.14 3.03
N PHE A 68 -2.81 5.80 2.15
CA PHE A 68 -2.58 7.21 1.83
C PHE A 68 -3.11 8.09 2.97
N HIS A 69 -2.29 9.02 3.44
CA HIS A 69 -2.67 10.00 4.44
C HIS A 69 -2.47 11.40 3.87
N ASN A 70 -3.57 12.11 3.63
CA ASN A 70 -3.50 13.52 3.28
C ASN A 70 -3.17 14.35 4.53
N VAL A 71 -1.91 14.82 4.63
CA VAL A 71 -1.42 15.64 5.75
C VAL A 71 -2.11 17.00 5.86
N GLN A 72 -2.86 17.43 4.84
CA GLN A 72 -3.64 18.68 4.85
C GLN A 72 -5.09 18.45 5.35
N GLN A 73 -5.52 17.19 5.51
CA GLN A 73 -6.86 16.82 6.00
C GLN A 73 -6.87 16.58 7.53
N ILE A 74 -5.90 17.15 8.27
CA ILE A 74 -5.89 17.12 9.73
C ILE A 74 -6.84 18.21 10.23
N GLY A 75 -8.14 17.92 10.22
CA GLY A 75 -9.15 18.86 10.67
C GLY A 75 -10.56 18.31 10.56
N ILE A 76 -10.99 17.59 11.59
CA ILE A 76 -12.25 17.75 12.36
C ILE A 76 -12.03 16.86 13.59
N ILE A 77 -11.50 17.45 14.66
CA ILE A 77 -11.65 16.88 15.99
C ILE A 77 -13.09 17.25 16.37
N TRP A 78 -13.98 16.26 16.46
CA TRP A 78 -15.34 16.50 16.93
C TRP A 78 -15.28 17.06 18.36
N GLU A 79 -15.72 18.29 18.57
CA GLU A 79 -16.10 18.77 19.91
C GLU A 79 -17.29 17.93 20.37
N VAL A 80 -17.02 16.98 21.27
CA VAL A 80 -18.07 16.23 21.95
C VAL A 80 -18.64 17.14 23.03
N ASN A 81 -19.76 17.80 22.71
CA ASN A 81 -20.56 18.49 23.71
C ASN A 81 -21.27 17.44 24.57
N PHE A 82 -20.85 17.29 25.82
CA PHE A 82 -21.63 16.59 26.84
C PHE A 82 -22.71 17.57 27.36
N THR A 83 -23.98 17.28 27.08
CA THR A 83 -25.12 17.78 27.85
C THR A 83 -25.47 16.81 28.96
#